data_AF-A0A4Z2FGF2-F1
#
_entry.id   AF-A0A4Z2FGF2-F1
#
_cell.length_a   1.000
_cell.length_b   1.000
_cell.length_c   1.000
_cell.angle_alpha   90.00
_cell.angle_beta   90.00
_cell.angle_gamma   90.00
#
_symmetry.space_group_name_H-M   'P 1'
#
loop_
_entity.id
_entity.type
_entity.pdbx_description
1 polymer ?
#
loop_
_entity_poly.entity_id
_entity_poly.type
_entity_poly.pdbx_seq_one_letter_code
_entity_poly.pdbx_strand_id
1 'polypeptide(L)'
;MQSVFATNGSETPEPVSAPVEGCIPPWLQGTLVRNGPGLFSVGGSQYNHWFDGMALIHSFTFANGEVTYRSKFLKSETYKRNLKANRIVVSEFGTMIYPDPCQNIFSRYGPSRVEIWLSPSRRQRDLS
;
A
#
# COMPACT_ATOMS: atom_id res chain seq x y z
N MET A 1 -0.57 -17.26 20.24
CA MET A 1 -0.31 -15.93 20.82
C MET A 1 -1.19 -14.96 20.05
N GLN A 2 -2.32 -14.53 20.60
CA GLN A 2 -3.26 -13.65 19.88
C GLN A 2 -2.64 -12.26 19.79
N SER A 3 -2.37 -11.78 18.58
CA SER A 3 -1.83 -10.44 18.36
C SER A 3 -2.93 -9.41 18.62
N VAL A 4 -2.74 -8.62 19.68
CA VAL A 4 -3.61 -7.51 20.10
C VAL A 4 -3.40 -6.31 19.18
N PHE A 5 -3.63 -6.48 17.87
CA PHE A 5 -3.54 -5.36 16.93
C PHE A 5 -4.92 -5.06 16.33
N ALA A 6 -5.37 -3.86 16.72
CA ALA A 6 -6.41 -2.98 16.22
C ALA A 6 -7.46 -3.53 15.24
N THR A 7 -8.71 -3.18 15.54
CA THR A 7 -9.85 -3.25 14.60
C THR A 7 -9.49 -2.57 13.28
N ASN A 8 -9.95 -3.15 12.16
CA ASN A 8 -9.84 -2.50 10.86
C ASN A 8 -10.53 -1.13 10.91
N GLY A 9 -9.80 -0.09 10.50
CA GLY A 9 -10.34 1.23 10.29
C GLY A 9 -11.29 1.25 9.10
N SER A 10 -12.28 2.15 9.16
CA SER A 10 -13.14 2.48 8.02
C SER A 10 -12.59 3.67 7.26
N GLU A 11 -12.76 3.67 5.94
CA GLU A 11 -12.55 4.88 5.15
C GLU A 11 -13.68 5.88 5.39
N THR A 12 -13.35 7.16 5.26
CA THR A 12 -14.29 8.27 5.25
C THR A 12 -13.88 9.15 4.07
N PRO A 13 -14.24 8.76 2.84
CA PRO A 13 -13.71 9.40 1.63
C PRO A 13 -14.26 10.80 1.42
N GLU A 14 -15.49 11.03 1.88
CA GLU A 14 -16.16 12.33 1.89
C GLU A 14 -15.76 13.13 3.13
N PRO A 15 -15.54 14.45 3.01
CA PRO A 15 -15.22 15.29 4.16
C PRO A 15 -16.37 15.30 5.19
N VAL A 16 -16.03 15.05 6.46
CA VAL A 16 -16.97 15.14 7.59
C VAL A 16 -16.55 16.30 8.48
N SER A 17 -17.51 17.13 8.88
CA SER A 17 -17.26 18.22 9.83
C SER A 17 -16.93 17.65 11.21
N ALA A 18 -15.84 18.11 11.81
CA ALA A 18 -15.45 17.73 13.15
C ALA A 18 -15.93 18.77 14.17
N PRO A 19 -16.58 18.36 15.29
CA PRO A 19 -16.97 19.29 16.34
C PRO A 19 -15.72 19.92 16.96
N VAL A 20 -15.74 21.24 17.11
CA VAL A 20 -14.63 22.03 17.65
C VAL A 20 -14.99 22.47 19.06
N GLU A 21 -14.14 22.12 20.01
CA GLU A 21 -14.18 22.67 21.37
C GLU A 21 -13.11 23.77 21.50
N GLY A 22 -13.50 24.96 21.92
CA GLY A 22 -12.62 26.13 21.99
C GLY A 22 -12.58 26.94 20.68
N CYS A 23 -11.45 27.59 20.40
CA CYS A 23 -11.28 28.45 19.23
C CYS A 23 -10.03 28.07 18.43
N ILE A 24 -10.20 27.91 17.12
CA ILE A 24 -9.08 27.65 16.21
C ILE A 24 -8.39 28.98 15.88
N PRO A 25 -7.06 29.06 16.04
CA PRO A 25 -6.34 30.30 15.74
C PRO A 25 -6.52 30.72 14.26
N PRO A 26 -6.80 32.00 13.96
CA PRO A 26 -7.06 32.45 12.58
C PRO A 26 -5.90 32.22 11.60
N TRP A 27 -4.67 32.11 12.12
CA TRP A 27 -3.48 31.83 11.33
C TRP A 27 -3.33 30.35 10.94
N LEU A 28 -4.08 29.44 11.58
CA LEU A 28 -4.03 28.02 11.27
C LEU A 28 -4.96 27.69 10.11
N GLN A 29 -4.40 27.75 8.90
CA GLN A 29 -5.10 27.43 7.66
C GLN A 29 -4.29 26.40 6.88
N GLY A 30 -4.93 25.34 6.43
CA GLY A 30 -4.27 24.29 5.65
C GLY A 30 -4.69 22.88 6.04
N THR A 31 -3.92 21.89 5.60
CA THR A 31 -4.26 20.48 5.80
C THR A 31 -3.13 19.73 6.51
N LEU A 32 -3.45 19.14 7.66
CA LEU A 32 -2.59 18.16 8.33
C LEU A 32 -2.85 16.78 7.72
N VAL A 33 -1.81 16.14 7.19
CA VAL A 33 -1.87 14.78 6.67
C VAL A 33 -1.06 13.86 7.58
N ARG A 34 -1.68 12.75 8.02
CA ARG A 34 -1.00 11.70 8.80
C ARG A 34 -1.20 10.34 8.16
N ASN A 35 -0.12 9.56 8.11
CA ASN A 35 -0.15 8.17 7.67
C ASN A 35 -0.13 7.25 8.89
N GLY A 36 -0.90 6.16 8.84
CA GLY A 36 -0.88 5.12 9.85
C GLY A 36 -1.42 3.80 9.30
N PRO A 37 -1.14 2.67 9.94
CA PRO A 37 -1.74 1.39 9.58
C PRO A 37 -3.22 1.41 9.96
N GLY A 38 -4.09 1.07 9.02
CA GLY A 38 -5.54 1.09 9.22
C GLY A 38 -6.27 -0.18 8.81
N LEU A 39 -5.61 -1.16 8.18
CA LEU A 39 -6.22 -2.43 7.82
C LEU A 39 -5.32 -3.58 8.24
N PHE A 40 -5.74 -4.30 9.28
CA PHE A 40 -4.97 -5.33 9.98
C PHE A 40 -5.37 -6.76 9.59
N SER A 41 -6.52 -6.92 8.93
CA SER A 41 -6.95 -8.20 8.35
C SER A 41 -7.50 -8.03 6.94
N VAL A 42 -7.32 -9.06 6.11
CA VAL A 42 -7.87 -9.15 4.75
C VAL A 42 -8.42 -10.55 4.56
N GLY A 43 -9.74 -10.65 4.33
CA GLY A 43 -10.44 -11.93 4.29
C GLY A 43 -10.28 -12.69 5.60
N GLY A 44 -9.78 -13.94 5.52
CA GLY A 44 -9.48 -14.77 6.69
C GLY A 44 -8.05 -14.64 7.24
N SER A 45 -7.22 -13.75 6.67
CA SER A 45 -5.81 -13.57 7.07
C SER A 45 -5.63 -12.31 7.90
N GLN A 46 -4.74 -12.35 8.89
CA GLN A 46 -4.43 -11.22 9.78
C GLN A 46 -2.92 -10.97 9.80
N TYR A 47 -2.52 -9.70 9.93
CA TYR A 47 -1.14 -9.31 10.14
C TYR A 47 -0.70 -9.58 11.59
N ASN A 48 0.54 -10.02 11.76
CA ASN A 48 1.11 -10.37 13.06
C ASN A 48 1.79 -9.18 13.76
N HIS A 49 1.99 -8.07 13.06
CA HIS A 49 2.70 -6.91 13.57
C HIS A 49 1.94 -5.63 13.25
N TRP A 50 1.92 -4.68 14.19
CA TRP A 50 1.25 -3.38 14.01
C TRP A 50 1.73 -2.70 12.71
N PHE A 51 3.04 -2.60 12.48
CA PHE A 51 3.59 -1.94 11.29
C PHE A 51 3.24 -2.60 9.94
N ASP A 52 2.71 -3.83 9.91
CA ASP A 52 2.35 -4.50 8.66
C ASP A 52 0.94 -4.13 8.17
N GLY A 53 0.13 -3.45 9.01
CA GLY A 53 -1.21 -3.02 8.63
C GLY A 53 -1.17 -2.09 7.41
N MET A 54 -2.08 -2.28 6.46
CA MET A 54 -2.06 -1.47 5.22
C MET A 54 -2.38 -0.01 5.55
N ALA A 55 -1.69 0.89 4.85
CA ALA A 55 -1.70 2.32 5.14
C ALA A 55 -3.08 2.96 4.90
N LEU A 56 -3.56 3.67 5.93
CA LEU A 56 -4.71 4.56 5.92
C LEU A 56 -4.19 6.00 6.09
N ILE A 57 -4.48 6.84 5.10
CA ILE A 57 -4.11 8.24 5.13
C ILE A 57 -5.27 9.02 5.75
N HIS A 58 -4.95 9.78 6.80
CA HIS A 58 -5.87 10.69 7.47
C HIS A 58 -5.55 12.12 7.07
N SER A 59 -6.56 12.95 6.89
CA SER A 59 -6.33 14.39 6.78
C SER A 59 -7.35 15.23 7.52
N PHE A 60 -6.86 16.29 8.15
CA PHE A 60 -7.63 17.33 8.82
C PHE A 60 -7.40 18.65 8.11
N THR A 61 -8.44 19.24 7.56
CA THR A 61 -8.36 20.54 6.88
C THR A 61 -8.96 21.61 7.76
N PHE A 62 -8.16 22.62 8.06
CA PHE A 62 -8.52 23.81 8.84
C PHE A 62 -8.84 24.94 7.85
N ALA A 63 -10.07 25.44 7.91
CA ALA A 63 -10.54 26.52 7.07
C ALA A 63 -11.53 27.39 7.85
N ASN A 64 -11.22 28.68 8.02
CA ASN A 64 -12.15 29.68 8.58
C ASN A 64 -12.70 29.32 9.97
N GLY A 65 -11.89 28.69 10.81
CA GLY A 65 -12.32 28.26 12.15
C GLY A 65 -13.07 26.91 12.18
N GLU A 66 -13.27 26.27 11.02
CA GLU A 66 -13.86 24.95 10.90
C GLU A 66 -12.80 23.88 10.62
N VAL A 67 -13.12 22.62 10.96
CA VAL A 67 -12.28 21.46 10.68
C VAL A 67 -13.09 20.41 9.94
N THR A 68 -12.52 19.91 8.84
CA THR A 68 -13.06 18.74 8.15
C THR A 68 -12.07 17.58 8.21
N TYR A 69 -12.59 16.38 8.39
CA TYR A 69 -11.84 15.12 8.43
C TYR A 69 -12.16 14.26 7.21
N ARG A 70 -11.15 13.57 6.68
CA ARG A 70 -11.31 12.49 5.70
C ARG A 70 -10.25 11.42 5.90
N SER A 71 -10.53 10.20 5.47
CA SER A 71 -9.56 9.11 5.42
C SER A 71 -9.71 8.23 4.19
N LYS A 72 -8.58 7.79 3.62
CA LYS A 72 -8.52 6.88 2.46
C LYS A 72 -7.35 5.92 2.59
N PHE A 73 -7.56 4.65 2.29
CA PHE A 73 -6.51 3.66 2.15
C PHE A 73 -5.59 4.04 0.99
N LEU A 74 -4.30 3.88 1.22
CA LEU A 74 -3.32 4.02 0.18
C LEU A 74 -3.45 2.83 -0.77
N LYS A 75 -3.85 3.11 -2.01
CA LYS A 75 -4.05 2.10 -3.07
C LYS A 75 -2.72 1.62 -3.66
N SER A 76 -1.83 1.11 -2.81
CA SER A 76 -0.55 0.52 -3.20
C SER A 76 -0.74 -0.79 -3.97
N GLU A 77 0.30 -1.26 -4.66
CA GLU A 77 0.25 -2.55 -5.34
C GLU A 77 0.06 -3.72 -4.37
N THR A 78 0.58 -3.62 -3.13
CA THR A 78 0.29 -4.60 -2.07
C THR A 78 -1.18 -4.59 -1.70
N TYR A 79 -1.79 -3.40 -1.51
CA TYR A 79 -3.22 -3.27 -1.20
C TYR A 79 -4.09 -3.91 -2.28
N LYS A 80 -3.81 -3.60 -3.56
CA LYS A 80 -4.55 -4.16 -4.69
C LYS A 80 -4.40 -5.68 -4.77
N ARG A 81 -3.19 -6.23 -4.59
CA ARG A 81 -2.92 -7.67 -4.64
C ARG A 81 -3.62 -8.41 -3.50
N ASN A 82 -3.55 -7.90 -2.28
CA ASN A 82 -4.17 -8.52 -1.11
C ASN A 82 -5.71 -8.50 -1.22
N LEU A 83 -6.30 -7.37 -1.63
CA LEU A 83 -7.75 -7.30 -1.87
C LEU A 83 -8.21 -8.22 -3.00
N LYS A 84 -7.49 -8.25 -4.13
CA LYS A 84 -7.84 -9.13 -5.26
C LYS A 84 -7.79 -10.61 -4.86
N ALA A 85 -6.84 -10.98 -4.01
CA ALA A 85 -6.70 -12.35 -3.52
C ALA A 85 -7.60 -12.67 -2.31
N ASN A 86 -8.28 -11.67 -1.73
CA ASN A 86 -9.02 -11.76 -0.46
C ASN A 86 -8.23 -12.42 0.68
N ARG A 87 -6.91 -12.21 0.71
CA ARG A 87 -5.96 -12.70 1.71
C ARG A 87 -4.64 -11.94 1.60
N ILE A 88 -3.80 -12.02 2.63
CA ILE A 88 -2.46 -11.43 2.59
C ILE A 88 -1.59 -12.32 1.68
N VAL A 89 -1.11 -11.77 0.56
CA VAL A 89 -0.26 -12.48 -0.43
C VAL A 89 1.13 -11.89 -0.58
N VAL A 90 1.39 -10.77 0.08
CA VAL A 90 2.67 -10.08 0.10
C VAL A 90 3.23 -10.20 1.51
N SER A 91 4.51 -10.59 1.62
CA SER A 91 5.19 -10.61 2.91
C SER A 91 5.56 -9.20 3.33
N GLU A 92 5.31 -8.87 4.60
CA GLU A 92 5.66 -7.60 5.24
C GLU A 92 6.63 -7.85 6.41
N PHE A 93 6.98 -6.80 7.16
CA PHE A 93 8.04 -6.83 8.17
C PHE A 93 7.89 -7.95 9.21
N GLY A 94 6.69 -8.12 9.79
CA GLY A 94 6.41 -9.15 10.80
C GLY A 94 5.50 -10.28 10.31
N THR A 95 5.05 -10.23 9.06
CA THR A 95 4.08 -11.17 8.49
C THR A 95 4.65 -11.79 7.22
N MET A 96 5.35 -12.90 7.41
CA MET A 96 5.89 -13.69 6.31
C MET A 96 4.79 -14.58 5.72
N ILE A 97 4.51 -14.39 4.44
CA ILE A 97 3.63 -15.26 3.66
C ILE A 97 4.50 -16.24 2.90
N TYR A 98 4.37 -17.53 3.22
CA TYR A 98 4.99 -18.57 2.42
C TYR A 98 4.27 -18.68 1.07
N PRO A 99 4.98 -18.56 -0.06
CA PRO A 99 4.37 -18.79 -1.35
C PRO A 99 3.89 -20.24 -1.44
N ASP A 100 2.73 -20.43 -2.07
CA ASP A 100 2.20 -21.76 -2.37
C ASP A 100 3.28 -22.57 -3.13
N PRO A 101 3.69 -23.75 -2.64
CA PRO A 101 4.73 -24.57 -3.28
C PRO A 101 4.48 -24.78 -4.78
N CYS A 102 3.21 -24.88 -5.18
CA CYS A 102 2.81 -25.10 -6.55
C CYS A 102 3.09 -23.89 -7.46
N GLN A 103 3.04 -22.66 -6.94
CA GLN A 103 3.33 -21.44 -7.71
C GLN A 103 4.82 -21.33 -8.07
N ASN A 104 5.71 -21.87 -7.24
CA ASN A 104 7.15 -21.93 -7.53
C ASN A 104 7.53 -23.06 -8.48
N ILE A 105 6.74 -24.14 -8.54
CA ILE A 105 6.97 -25.25 -9.47
C ILE A 105 6.68 -24.78 -10.90
N PHE A 106 5.55 -24.11 -11.16
CA PHE A 106 5.21 -23.66 -12.52
C PHE A 106 6.00 -22.43 -13.00
N SER A 107 6.52 -21.58 -12.11
CA SER A 107 7.40 -20.46 -12.51
C SER A 107 8.80 -20.91 -12.95
N ARG A 108 9.26 -22.08 -12.49
CA ARG A 108 10.53 -22.69 -12.89
C ARG A 108 10.50 -23.37 -14.27
N TYR A 109 9.32 -23.61 -14.83
CA TYR A 109 9.14 -24.30 -16.13
C TYR A 109 8.60 -23.40 -17.24
N GLY A 110 8.70 -22.07 -17.10
CA GLY A 110 8.55 -21.16 -18.25
C GLY A 110 9.78 -21.27 -19.15
N PRO A 111 9.63 -21.43 -20.49
CA PRO A 111 10.78 -21.65 -21.37
C PRO A 111 11.76 -20.50 -21.23
N SER A 112 13.02 -20.85 -21.01
CA SER A 112 14.19 -19.99 -21.18
C SER A 112 14.12 -19.30 -22.54
N ARG A 113 13.60 -18.06 -22.56
CA ARG A 113 13.65 -17.20 -23.73
C ARG A 113 15.09 -16.72 -23.87
N VAL A 114 15.92 -17.55 -24.49
CA VAL A 114 17.24 -17.17 -24.98
C VAL A 114 17.00 -16.22 -26.15
N GLU A 115 16.92 -14.92 -25.86
CA GLU A 115 16.93 -13.88 -26.88
C GLU A 115 18.39 -13.68 -27.30
N ILE A 116 18.84 -14.42 -28.33
CA ILE A 116 20.13 -14.16 -28.97
C ILE A 116 19.98 -12.87 -29.77
N TRP A 117 20.48 -11.77 -29.22
CA TRP A 117 20.73 -10.54 -29.97
C TRP A 117 21.97 -10.72 -30.86
N LEU A 118 21.78 -11.05 -32.14
CA LEU A 118 22.84 -10.89 -33.14
C LEU A 118 22.91 -9.42 -33.55
N SER A 119 23.89 -8.70 -33.00
CA SER A 119 24.28 -7.37 -33.45
C SER A 119 25.00 -7.46 -34.81
N PRO A 120 24.58 -6.74 -35.87
CA PRO A 120 25.33 -6.72 -37.12
C PRO A 120 26.64 -5.96 -36.90
N SER A 121 27.76 -6.69 -36.92
CA SER A 121 29.09 -6.08 -36.93
C SER A 121 29.26 -5.24 -38.19
N ARG A 122 29.32 -3.92 -37.98
CA ARG A 122 29.67 -2.90 -38.96
C ARG A 122 31.06 -3.23 -39.54
N ARG A 123 31.09 -3.71 -40.79
CA ARG A 123 32.32 -3.93 -41.56
C ARG A 123 32.87 -2.57 -41.99
N GLN A 124 33.96 -2.15 -41.37
CA GLN A 124 34.77 -1.02 -41.83
C GLN A 124 36.12 -1.60 -42.28
N ARG A 125 36.49 -1.37 -43.53
CA ARG A 125 37.88 -1.17 -43.97
C ARG A 125 37.89 -0.69 -45.42
N ASP A 126 38.33 0.54 -45.58
CA ASP A 126 38.92 1.13 -46.78
C ASP A 126 40.04 0.23 -47.36
N LEU A 127 40.29 0.31 -48.66
CA LEU A 127 41.52 0.88 -49.24
C LEU A 127 41.56 0.73 -50.77
N SER A 128 42.03 1.82 -51.40
CA SER A 128 42.51 2.07 -52.79
C SER A 128 41.55 1.86 -53.96
#